data_AF-A0A4C2E868-F1
#
_entry.id   AF-A0A4C2E868-F1
#
_cell.length_a   1.000
_cell.length_b   1.000
_cell.length_c   1.000
_cell.angle_alpha   90.00
_cell.angle_beta   90.00
_cell.angle_gamma   90.00
#
_symmetry.space_group_name_H-M   'P 1'
#
loop_
_entity.id
_entity.type
_entity.pdbx_description
1 polymer ?
#
loop_
_entity_poly.entity_id
_entity_poly.type
_entity_poly.pdbx_seq_one_letter_code
_entity_poly.pdbx_strand_id
1 'polypeptide(L)'
;MVSTRGKKRHWSSNNQILCKIGMTARSNVNTRLLEWQNTCKHPVINLTPERVHLLYESSQNSKALAKIFGKLSLNNAKNRPANVKLQTYNNGGFYTDGKGPQTLARIENTIHKQLWKRYGQGLVWCYGCDPEGHTRHKEWFRVPIKELPLLIRYIDRVCSGNLDLAH
;
A
#
# COMPACT_ATOMS: atom_id res chain seq x y z
N MET A 1 -11.02 35.77 32.80
CA MET A 1 -10.93 35.49 31.35
C MET A 1 -9.53 34.97 31.03
N VAL A 2 -9.38 33.66 30.79
CA VAL A 2 -8.55 33.07 29.71
C VAL A 2 -9.04 31.62 29.59
N SER A 3 -9.91 31.36 28.61
CA SER A 3 -10.40 30.02 28.28
C SER A 3 -9.46 29.42 27.25
N THR A 4 -8.42 28.70 27.67
CA THR A 4 -7.62 27.85 26.77
C THR A 4 -8.39 26.56 26.45
N ARG A 5 -9.38 26.68 25.56
CA ARG A 5 -9.93 25.51 24.86
C ARG A 5 -8.87 25.04 23.87
N GLY A 6 -7.98 24.17 24.33
CA GLY A 6 -7.15 23.36 23.45
C GLY A 6 -8.07 22.64 22.47
N LYS A 7 -8.02 23.01 21.19
CA LYS A 7 -8.69 22.27 20.12
C LYS A 7 -8.17 20.83 20.21
N LYS A 8 -9.00 19.92 20.76
CA LYS A 8 -8.75 18.47 20.66
C LYS A 8 -8.50 18.21 19.18
N ARG A 9 -7.28 17.82 18.82
CA ARG A 9 -6.96 17.37 17.48
C ARG A 9 -7.92 16.23 17.19
N HIS A 10 -8.89 16.48 16.33
CA HIS A 10 -9.76 15.47 15.80
C HIS A 10 -8.82 14.46 15.12
N TRP A 11 -8.55 13.34 15.79
CA TRP A 11 -7.95 12.18 15.15
C TRP A 11 -9.00 11.68 14.17
N SER A 12 -9.07 12.31 13.00
CA SER A 12 -9.75 11.69 11.89
C SER A 12 -9.02 10.38 11.68
N SER A 13 -9.77 9.29 11.71
CA SER A 13 -9.36 8.01 11.14
C SER A 13 -9.09 8.28 9.66
N ASN A 14 -7.94 8.87 9.35
CA ASN A 14 -7.52 9.14 8.00
C ASN A 14 -7.31 7.76 7.43
N ASN A 15 -8.30 7.27 6.66
CA ASN A 15 -8.35 5.97 5.99
C ASN A 15 -7.14 5.81 5.08
N GLN A 16 -5.96 5.69 5.68
CA GLN A 16 -4.63 5.77 5.12
C GLN A 16 -3.79 4.78 5.90
N ILE A 17 -2.89 4.11 5.20
CA ILE A 17 -1.93 3.18 5.77
C ILE A 17 -0.53 3.55 5.30
N LEU A 18 0.46 3.17 6.09
CA LEU A 18 1.86 3.35 5.74
C LEU A 18 2.35 2.08 5.05
N CYS A 19 2.71 2.18 3.77
CA CYS A 19 3.17 1.05 2.96
C CYS A 19 4.65 1.21 2.63
N LYS A 20 5.44 0.16 2.84
CA LYS A 20 6.79 0.05 2.29
C LYS A 20 6.71 -0.66 0.96
N ILE A 21 7.38 -0.14 -0.06
CA ILE A 21 7.57 -0.84 -1.34
C ILE A 21 9.05 -1.14 -1.51
N GLY A 22 9.41 -2.41 -1.66
CA GLY A 22 10.78 -2.80 -1.92
C GLY A 22 10.83 -4.06 -2.77
N MET A 23 11.98 -4.29 -3.39
CA MET A 23 12.22 -5.47 -4.23
C MET A 23 13.15 -6.47 -3.57
N THR A 24 13.16 -7.68 -4.10
CA THR A 24 14.04 -8.76 -3.65
C THR A 24 14.39 -9.68 -4.81
N ALA A 25 15.64 -10.13 -4.85
CA ALA A 25 16.09 -11.23 -5.71
C ALA A 25 16.00 -12.59 -5.01
N ARG A 26 15.58 -12.62 -3.73
CA ARG A 26 15.35 -13.87 -2.99
C ARG A 26 14.18 -14.63 -3.62
N SER A 27 14.28 -15.95 -3.64
CA SER A 27 13.22 -16.84 -4.13
C SER A 27 11.94 -16.79 -3.29
N ASN A 28 12.04 -16.36 -2.02
CA ASN A 28 10.92 -16.31 -1.09
C ASN A 28 10.74 -14.89 -0.50
N VAL A 29 9.52 -14.35 -0.63
CA VAL A 29 9.15 -13.02 -0.11
C VAL A 29 9.21 -12.98 1.43
N ASN A 30 8.85 -14.08 2.11
CA ASN A 30 8.87 -14.13 3.58
C ASN A 30 10.28 -13.94 4.13
N THR A 31 11.32 -14.46 3.43
CA THR A 31 12.71 -14.21 3.81
C THR A 31 13.02 -12.71 3.81
N ARG A 32 12.57 -11.98 2.78
CA ARG A 32 12.78 -10.53 2.71
C ARG A 32 12.03 -9.78 3.80
N LEU A 33 10.81 -10.20 4.12
CA LEU A 33 10.03 -9.59 5.20
C LEU A 33 10.72 -9.80 6.56
N LEU A 34 11.24 -11.00 6.83
CA LEU A 34 11.99 -11.28 8.06
C LEU A 34 13.28 -10.47 8.14
N GLU A 35 14.03 -10.32 7.03
CA GLU A 35 15.19 -9.43 6.97
C GLU A 35 14.80 -7.99 7.38
N TRP A 36 13.69 -7.46 6.86
CA TRP A 36 13.21 -6.14 7.25
C TRP A 36 12.80 -6.05 8.73
N GLN A 37 12.07 -7.05 9.27
CA GLN A 37 11.70 -7.07 10.69
C GLN A 37 12.93 -7.12 11.59
N ASN A 38 13.91 -7.95 11.23
CA ASN A 38 15.14 -8.10 11.99
C ASN A 38 16.01 -6.84 11.94
N THR A 39 15.98 -6.10 10.83
CA THR A 39 16.75 -4.87 10.64
C THR A 39 16.07 -3.67 11.33
N CYS A 40 14.76 -3.52 11.16
CA CYS A 40 14.01 -2.36 11.67
C CYS A 40 13.43 -2.59 13.06
N LYS A 41 13.49 -3.81 13.60
CA LYS A 41 12.87 -4.22 14.88
C LYS A 41 11.38 -3.88 14.99
N HIS A 42 10.70 -3.83 13.85
CA HIS A 42 9.28 -3.52 13.75
C HIS A 42 8.55 -4.64 13.01
N PRO A 43 7.37 -5.07 13.48
CA PRO A 43 6.57 -6.05 12.76
C PRO A 43 6.12 -5.44 11.44
N VAL A 44 6.25 -6.21 10.35
CA VAL A 44 5.70 -5.85 9.04
C VAL A 44 4.69 -6.89 8.59
N ILE A 45 3.61 -6.42 7.97
CA ILE A 45 2.53 -7.25 7.47
C ILE A 45 2.59 -7.20 5.94
N ASN A 46 2.70 -8.36 5.29
CA ASN A 46 2.60 -8.42 3.84
C ASN A 46 1.22 -7.96 3.36
N LEU A 47 1.16 -7.02 2.44
CA LEU A 47 -0.06 -6.45 1.92
C LEU A 47 -0.53 -7.23 0.68
N THR A 48 -1.05 -8.44 0.90
CA THR A 48 -1.55 -9.32 -0.18
C THR A 48 -2.84 -8.76 -0.80
N PRO A 49 -3.19 -9.14 -2.05
CA PRO A 49 -4.44 -8.72 -2.70
C PRO A 49 -5.69 -8.99 -1.84
N GLU A 50 -5.73 -10.13 -1.14
CA GLU A 50 -6.83 -10.50 -0.25
C GLU A 50 -6.91 -9.53 0.94
N ARG A 51 -5.77 -9.21 1.55
CA ARG A 51 -5.70 -8.24 2.65
C ARG A 51 -6.08 -6.83 2.18
N VAL A 52 -5.65 -6.43 0.99
CA VAL A 52 -6.07 -5.17 0.36
C VAL A 52 -7.59 -5.13 0.17
N HIS A 53 -8.18 -6.23 -0.31
CA HIS A 53 -9.62 -6.33 -0.49
C HIS A 53 -10.37 -6.17 0.84
N LEU A 54 -9.95 -6.91 1.88
CA LEU A 54 -10.54 -6.81 3.23
C LEU A 54 -10.40 -5.40 3.83
N LEU A 55 -9.24 -4.76 3.67
CA LEU A 55 -9.03 -3.37 4.12
C LEU A 55 -9.92 -2.39 3.35
N TYR A 56 -10.00 -2.55 2.04
CA TYR A 56 -10.85 -1.72 1.20
C TYR A 56 -12.33 -1.84 1.60
N GLU A 57 -12.85 -3.06 1.73
CA GLU A 57 -14.23 -3.30 2.14
C GLU A 57 -14.53 -2.78 3.55
N SER A 58 -13.64 -3.00 4.52
CA SER A 58 -13.82 -2.51 5.88
C SER A 58 -13.83 -0.98 5.94
N SER A 59 -13.01 -0.29 5.13
CA SER A 59 -13.00 1.17 5.06
C SER A 59 -14.31 1.78 4.54
N GLN A 60 -15.03 1.06 3.67
CA GLN A 60 -16.33 1.46 3.11
C GLN A 60 -17.48 1.21 4.10
N ASN A 61 -17.32 0.27 5.04
CA ASN A 61 -18.38 -0.15 5.97
C ASN A 61 -18.55 0.77 7.19
N SER A 62 -17.77 1.84 7.32
CA SER A 62 -17.89 2.87 8.37
C SER A 62 -19.24 3.62 8.35
N LYS A 63 -20.08 3.45 7.31
CA LYS A 63 -21.45 3.99 7.24
C LYS A 63 -22.50 2.98 7.72
N ALA A 64 -22.30 2.36 8.89
CA ALA A 64 -23.20 1.34 9.44
C ALA A 64 -24.68 1.79 9.47
N LEU A 65 -24.96 3.05 9.82
CA LEU A 65 -26.31 3.62 9.79
C LEU A 65 -26.86 3.74 8.36
N ALA A 66 -26.11 4.30 7.40
CA ALA A 66 -26.57 4.40 6.02
C ALA A 66 -26.77 3.04 5.34
N LYS A 67 -26.08 1.98 5.80
CA LYS A 67 -26.25 0.59 5.34
C LYS A 67 -27.53 -0.04 5.89
N ILE A 68 -27.96 0.32 7.11
CA ILE A 68 -29.24 -0.10 7.68
C ILE A 68 -30.39 0.57 6.93
N PHE A 69 -30.30 1.88 6.69
CA PHE A 69 -31.32 2.61 5.92
C PHE A 69 -31.30 2.28 4.42
N GLY A 70 -30.13 1.99 3.84
CA GLY A 70 -30.00 1.61 2.43
C GLY A 70 -30.59 0.24 2.09
N LYS A 71 -30.80 -0.64 3.08
CA LYS A 71 -31.53 -1.92 2.91
C LYS A 71 -33.04 -1.72 2.71
N LEU A 72 -33.56 -0.52 2.94
CA LEU A 72 -34.94 -0.15 2.60
C LEU A 72 -35.08 0.33 1.15
N SER A 73 -33.98 0.49 0.42
CA SER A 73 -33.96 0.86 -0.99
C SER A 73 -33.66 -0.37 -1.85
N LEU A 74 -34.68 -0.86 -2.57
CA LEU A 74 -34.50 -1.80 -3.67
C LEU A 74 -33.88 -1.04 -4.84
N ASN A 75 -32.55 -0.88 -4.84
CA ASN A 75 -31.71 -0.76 -6.03
C ASN A 75 -30.28 -0.39 -5.62
N ASN A 76 -29.35 -1.31 -5.85
CA ASN A 76 -28.13 -1.09 -6.63
C ASN A 76 -27.19 -2.28 -6.44
N ALA A 77 -26.96 -3.00 -7.54
CA ALA A 77 -25.88 -3.97 -7.65
C ALA A 77 -24.58 -3.26 -7.23
N LYS A 78 -24.03 -3.67 -6.07
CA LYS A 78 -22.73 -3.16 -5.64
C LYS A 78 -21.71 -3.63 -6.67
N ASN A 79 -21.07 -2.68 -7.36
CA ASN A 79 -19.82 -2.91 -8.08
C ASN A 79 -18.76 -3.35 -7.07
N ARG A 80 -18.77 -4.65 -6.72
CA ARG A 80 -17.63 -5.29 -6.08
C ARG A 80 -16.47 -5.09 -7.04
N PRO A 81 -15.33 -4.53 -6.63
CA PRO A 81 -14.16 -4.64 -7.46
C PRO A 81 -13.93 -6.13 -7.66
N ALA A 82 -14.12 -6.61 -8.90
CA ALA A 82 -13.91 -8.01 -9.24
C ALA A 82 -12.55 -8.45 -8.68
N ASN A 83 -12.45 -9.69 -8.21
CA ASN A 83 -11.16 -10.31 -7.92
C ASN A 83 -10.34 -10.26 -9.22
N VAL A 84 -9.55 -9.20 -9.38
CA VAL A 84 -8.76 -9.02 -10.59
C VAL A 84 -7.63 -10.02 -10.50
N LYS A 85 -7.60 -10.93 -11.47
CA LYS A 85 -6.48 -11.83 -11.68
C LYS A 85 -5.26 -10.96 -12.00
N LEU A 86 -4.37 -10.82 -11.02
CA LEU A 86 -3.09 -10.15 -11.17
C LEU A 86 -2.16 -11.09 -11.96
N GLN A 87 -1.52 -10.59 -13.00
CA GLN A 87 -0.73 -11.41 -13.92
C GLN A 87 0.58 -11.88 -13.29
N THR A 88 1.17 -11.03 -12.47
CA THR A 88 2.52 -11.20 -11.93
C THR A 88 2.53 -11.49 -10.44
N TYR A 89 1.37 -11.52 -9.79
CA TYR A 89 1.30 -11.82 -8.36
C TYR A 89 1.25 -13.34 -8.13
N ASN A 90 2.17 -13.84 -7.32
CA ASN A 90 2.22 -15.23 -6.84
C ASN A 90 3.09 -15.25 -5.56
N ASN A 91 3.11 -16.33 -4.78
CA ASN A 91 3.81 -16.52 -3.49
C ASN A 91 4.09 -15.26 -2.64
N GLY A 92 3.09 -14.39 -2.47
CA GLY A 92 3.19 -13.21 -1.61
C GLY A 92 3.83 -11.97 -2.23
N GLY A 93 4.17 -11.96 -3.52
CA GLY A 93 4.81 -10.81 -4.18
C GLY A 93 4.54 -10.73 -5.68
N PHE A 94 5.04 -9.67 -6.30
CA PHE A 94 4.98 -9.45 -7.75
C PHE A 94 6.31 -9.82 -8.39
N TYR A 95 6.27 -10.52 -9.51
CA TYR A 95 7.46 -10.95 -10.25
C TYR A 95 7.60 -10.24 -11.58
N THR A 96 8.83 -10.11 -12.03
CA THR A 96 9.14 -9.88 -13.44
C THR A 96 9.68 -11.19 -14.01
N ASP A 97 9.40 -11.47 -15.27
CA ASP A 97 9.93 -12.63 -15.99
C ASP A 97 11.44 -12.54 -16.26
N GLY A 98 12.05 -11.38 -15.96
CA GLY A 98 13.47 -11.10 -16.24
C GLY A 98 13.79 -11.05 -17.74
N LYS A 99 12.77 -11.16 -18.60
CA LYS A 99 12.88 -11.18 -20.06
C LYS A 99 12.46 -9.82 -20.59
N GLY A 100 13.28 -8.82 -20.30
CA GLY A 100 13.08 -7.46 -20.80
C GLY A 100 14.23 -6.54 -20.43
N PRO A 101 14.28 -5.32 -20.98
CA PRO A 101 15.32 -4.33 -20.67
C PRO A 101 15.17 -3.71 -19.26
N GLN A 102 14.18 -4.15 -18.50
CA GLN A 102 13.83 -3.62 -17.19
C GLN A 102 14.57 -4.40 -16.10
N THR A 103 15.57 -3.77 -15.47
CA THR A 103 16.22 -4.32 -14.27
C THR A 103 15.32 -4.15 -13.05
N LEU A 104 15.50 -4.96 -12.00
CA LEU A 104 14.79 -4.78 -10.72
C LEU A 104 14.91 -3.34 -10.21
N ALA A 105 16.11 -2.76 -10.25
CA ALA A 105 16.33 -1.37 -9.86
C ALA A 105 15.50 -0.36 -10.68
N ARG A 106 15.31 -0.62 -11.99
CA ARG A 106 14.50 0.24 -12.86
C ARG A 106 13.01 0.12 -12.53
N ILE A 107 12.52 -1.08 -12.26
CA ILE A 107 11.14 -1.32 -11.83
C ILE A 107 10.89 -0.62 -10.49
N GLU A 108 11.76 -0.81 -9.50
CA GLU A 108 11.65 -0.16 -8.19
C GLU A 108 11.58 1.36 -8.31
N ASN A 109 12.53 1.93 -9.05
CA ASN A 109 12.60 3.37 -9.25
C ASN A 109 11.37 3.91 -10.01
N THR A 110 10.84 3.15 -10.96
CA THR A 110 9.60 3.51 -11.69
C THR A 110 8.42 3.58 -10.73
N ILE A 111 8.25 2.55 -9.90
CA ILE A 111 7.19 2.53 -8.89
C ILE A 111 7.37 3.66 -7.89
N HIS A 112 8.56 3.79 -7.29
CA HIS A 112 8.85 4.84 -6.29
C HIS A 112 8.61 6.25 -6.84
N LYS A 113 9.11 6.58 -8.04
CA LYS A 113 8.88 7.89 -8.66
C LYS A 113 7.40 8.20 -8.83
N GLN A 114 6.62 7.23 -9.30
CA GLN A 114 5.19 7.43 -9.48
C GLN A 114 4.48 7.63 -8.13
N LEU A 115 4.85 6.87 -7.11
CA LEU A 115 4.27 6.99 -5.78
C LEU A 115 4.70 8.27 -5.06
N TRP A 116 5.94 8.73 -5.24
CA TRP A 116 6.38 10.04 -4.74
C TRP A 116 5.60 11.17 -5.38
N LYS A 117 5.36 11.11 -6.70
CA LYS A 117 4.54 12.10 -7.40
C LYS A 117 3.09 12.13 -6.88
N ARG A 118 2.53 10.96 -6.55
CA ARG A 118 1.12 10.83 -6.15
C ARG A 118 0.86 11.06 -4.67
N TYR A 119 1.72 10.56 -3.79
CA TYR A 119 1.51 10.53 -2.34
C TYR A 119 2.57 11.30 -1.56
N GLY A 120 3.61 11.80 -2.23
CA GLY A 120 4.79 12.34 -1.58
C GLY A 120 5.75 11.26 -1.08
N GLN A 121 6.91 11.70 -0.60
CA GLN A 121 7.92 10.82 -0.01
C GLN A 121 7.67 10.66 1.49
N GLY A 122 7.39 9.43 1.92
CA GLY A 122 7.32 9.10 3.34
C GLY A 122 8.72 8.89 3.90
N LEU A 123 9.20 9.89 4.63
CA LEU A 123 10.43 9.77 5.41
C LEU A 123 10.07 9.21 6.79
N VAL A 124 10.61 8.03 7.10
CA VAL A 124 10.37 7.35 8.39
C VAL A 124 11.68 7.27 9.15
N TRP A 125 11.75 7.96 10.29
CA TRP A 125 12.81 7.79 11.28
C TRP A 125 12.64 6.44 11.97
N CYS A 126 13.70 5.63 11.95
CA CYS A 126 13.64 4.24 12.40
C CYS A 126 14.61 4.01 13.54
N TYR A 127 14.08 3.98 14.76
CA TYR A 127 14.86 3.71 15.96
C TYR A 127 15.48 2.30 15.95
N GLY A 128 14.82 1.32 15.31
CA GLY A 128 15.35 -0.03 15.24
C GLY A 128 16.57 -0.19 14.32
N CYS A 129 16.70 0.67 13.30
CA CYS A 129 17.90 0.74 12.48
C CYS A 129 18.99 1.59 13.12
N ASP A 130 18.59 2.63 13.85
CA ASP A 130 19.50 3.59 14.45
C ASP A 130 18.86 4.17 15.73
N PRO A 131 19.27 3.68 16.91
CA PRO A 131 18.77 4.16 18.20
C PRO A 131 19.06 5.65 18.43
N GLU A 132 20.06 6.22 17.76
CA GLU A 132 20.39 7.64 17.88
C GLU A 132 19.50 8.52 16.99
N GLY A 133 18.74 7.91 16.07
CA GLY A 133 17.72 8.58 15.28
C GLY A 133 18.25 9.36 14.07
N HIS A 134 19.45 9.06 13.58
CA HIS A 134 20.03 9.73 12.40
C HIS A 134 19.63 9.05 11.07
N THR A 135 19.17 7.80 11.12
CA THR A 135 18.80 7.02 9.93
C THR A 135 17.32 7.16 9.59
N ARG A 136 17.04 7.38 8.30
CA ARG A 136 15.68 7.50 7.74
C ARG A 136 15.47 6.58 6.53
N HIS A 137 14.33 5.91 6.50
CA HIS A 137 13.88 5.17 5.33
C HIS A 137 13.13 6.09 4.37
N LYS A 138 13.35 5.89 3.08
CA LYS A 138 12.75 6.68 1.99
C LYS A 138 11.72 5.91 1.17
N GLU A 139 11.64 4.59 1.36
CA GLU A 139 10.76 3.69 0.59
C GLU A 139 9.35 3.53 1.20
N TRP A 140 8.90 4.48 2.03
CA TRP A 140 7.58 4.44 2.66
C TRP A 140 6.62 5.44 2.02
N PHE A 141 5.35 5.07 1.96
CA PHE A 141 4.30 5.83 1.30
C PHE A 141 3.04 5.82 2.17
N ARG A 142 2.45 6.98 2.40
CA ARG A 142 1.19 7.11 3.14
C ARG A 142 0.02 7.03 2.16
N VAL A 143 -0.53 5.84 1.98
CA VAL A 143 -1.49 5.52 0.92
C VAL A 143 -2.91 5.48 1.47
N PRO A 144 -3.89 6.20 0.88
CA PRO A 144 -5.29 6.03 1.22
C PRO A 144 -5.76 4.59 0.97
N ILE A 145 -6.47 3.98 1.93
CA ILE A 145 -6.97 2.60 1.83
C ILE A 145 -7.81 2.39 0.57
N LYS A 146 -8.59 3.41 0.18
CA LYS A 146 -9.40 3.41 -1.05
C LYS A 146 -8.59 3.26 -2.34
N GLU A 147 -7.29 3.60 -2.31
CA GLU A 147 -6.40 3.58 -3.48
C GLU A 147 -5.52 2.32 -3.53
N LEU A 148 -5.52 1.49 -2.48
CA LEU A 148 -4.73 0.25 -2.45
C LEU A 148 -5.08 -0.72 -3.60
N PRO A 149 -6.35 -0.92 -4.00
CA PRO A 149 -6.66 -1.77 -5.15
C PRO A 149 -6.07 -1.25 -6.47
N LEU A 150 -5.98 0.07 -6.64
CA LEU A 150 -5.37 0.69 -7.82
C LEU A 150 -3.84 0.56 -7.77
N LEU A 151 -3.25 0.69 -6.58
CA LEU A 151 -1.82 0.53 -6.36
C LEU A 151 -1.34 -0.87 -6.74
N ILE A 152 -2.01 -1.93 -6.26
CA ILE A 152 -1.61 -3.30 -6.59
C ILE A 152 -1.71 -3.60 -8.08
N ARG A 153 -2.73 -3.05 -8.78
CA ARG A 153 -2.87 -3.19 -10.24
C ARG A 153 -1.79 -2.43 -11.00
N TYR A 154 -1.41 -1.25 -10.49
CA TYR A 154 -0.33 -0.48 -11.07
C TYR A 154 1.00 -1.23 -10.96
N ILE A 155 1.31 -1.77 -9.78
CA ILE A 155 2.52 -2.58 -9.57
C ILE A 155 2.51 -3.80 -10.50
N ASP A 156 1.38 -4.52 -10.58
CA ASP A 156 1.23 -5.66 -11.48
C ASP A 156 1.53 -5.30 -12.94
N ARG A 157 1.02 -4.17 -13.43
CA ARG A 157 1.26 -3.69 -14.80
C ARG A 157 2.72 -3.31 -15.05
N VAL A 158 3.37 -2.67 -14.08
CA VAL A 158 4.79 -2.32 -14.18
C VAL A 158 5.63 -3.59 -14.22
N CYS A 159 5.34 -4.56 -13.34
CA CYS A 159 6.03 -5.84 -13.28
C CYS A 159 5.81 -6.70 -14.53
N SER A 160 4.63 -6.61 -15.16
CA SER A 160 4.30 -7.35 -16.39
C SER A 160 4.89 -6.72 -17.66
N GLY A 161 5.58 -5.59 -17.56
CA GLY A 161 6.11 -4.87 -18.72
C GLY A 161 5.07 -4.14 -19.57
N ASN A 162 3.80 -4.09 -19.15
CA ASN A 162 2.69 -3.52 -19.94
C ASN A 162 2.56 -1.99 -19.77
N LEU A 163 3.66 -1.25 -19.72
CA LEU A 163 3.65 0.21 -19.60
C LEU A 163 3.30 0.93 -20.92
N ASP A 164 3.25 0.21 -22.05
CA ASP A 164 3.08 0.78 -23.39
C ASP A 164 1.62 0.93 -23.87
N LEU A 165 0.62 0.82 -22.98
CA LEU A 165 -0.78 1.01 -23.35
C LEU A 165 -1.54 1.91 -22.37
N ALA A 166 -1.19 3.19 -22.38
CA ALA A 166 -2.10 4.26 -22.00
C ALA A 166 -1.64 5.56 -22.66
N HIS A 167 -2.26 5.87 -23.81
CA HIS A 167 -2.38 7.23 -24.33
C HIS A 167 -3.09 8.13 -23.32
#